data_AF-A0A4C1TAH6-F1
#
_entry.id   AF-A0A4C1TAH6-F1
#
_cell.length_a   1.000
_cell.length_b   1.000
_cell.length_c   1.000
_cell.angle_alpha   90.00
_cell.angle_beta   90.00
_cell.angle_gamma   90.00
#
_symmetry.space_group_name_H-M   'P 1'
#
loop_
_entity.id
_entity.type
_entity.pdbx_description
1 polymer ?
#
loop_
_entity_poly.entity_id
_entity_poly.type
_entity_poly.pdbx_seq_one_letter_code
_entity_poly.pdbx_strand_id
1 'polypeptide(L)'
;MTFVTFRPIKKPLRLAFHDEAPCFATVYNWFNEFKCGRSSLTNDLREVCPSTATTEDNVCAERLMIEIDKKVTYQQIRTSLGISMRQVYIILDEHLAVRKLCTRRIPHNLIDAQKLHRVNWYREMVQRFAGGDTNA
;
A
#
# COMPACT_ATOMS: atom_id res chain seq x y z
N MET A 1 -30.55 36.91 24.13
CA MET A 1 -29.80 35.74 23.63
C MET A 1 -30.27 34.53 24.43
N THR A 2 -31.24 33.78 23.92
CA THR A 2 -31.82 32.63 24.63
C THR A 2 -30.88 31.44 24.53
N PHE A 3 -30.30 31.03 25.66
CA PHE A 3 -29.55 29.78 25.74
C PHE A 3 -30.52 28.62 25.51
N VAL A 4 -30.42 27.96 24.35
CA VAL A 4 -31.11 26.69 24.10
C VAL A 4 -30.58 25.69 25.13
N THR A 5 -31.39 25.36 26.12
CA THR A 5 -31.09 24.30 27.09
C THR A 5 -31.15 22.95 26.36
N PHE A 6 -30.59 21.87 26.90
CA PHE A 6 -30.50 20.58 26.21
C PHE A 6 -31.86 19.84 26.08
N ARG A 7 -32.77 20.07 27.03
CA ARG A 7 -34.09 19.40 27.13
C ARG A 7 -35.08 19.59 25.95
N PRO A 8 -35.12 20.69 25.19
CA PRO A 8 -36.06 20.89 24.08
C PRO A 8 -35.67 20.17 22.78
N ILE A 9 -34.44 19.68 22.61
CA ILE A 9 -33.96 19.14 21.31
C ILE A 9 -34.41 17.67 21.09
N LYS A 10 -34.61 16.91 22.17
CA LYS A 10 -34.96 15.47 22.07
C LYS A 10 -36.38 15.23 21.52
N LYS A 11 -37.35 16.08 21.88
CA LYS A 11 -38.76 15.89 21.50
C LYS A 11 -38.99 16.10 19.99
N PRO A 12 -38.48 17.17 19.37
CA PRO A 12 -38.60 17.37 17.91
C PRO A 12 -37.91 16.28 17.11
N LEU A 13 -36.72 15.82 17.53
CA LEU A 13 -35.99 14.78 16.80
C LEU A 13 -36.73 13.44 16.77
N ARG A 14 -37.35 13.04 17.88
CA ARG A 14 -38.18 11.82 17.91
C ARG A 14 -39.46 11.97 17.09
N LEU A 15 -40.03 13.17 17.02
CA LEU A 15 -41.23 13.41 16.21
C LEU A 15 -40.92 13.37 14.71
N ALA A 16 -39.74 13.83 14.30
CA ALA A 16 -39.34 13.87 12.89
C ALA A 16 -38.78 12.55 12.37
N PHE A 17 -38.04 11.80 13.19
CA PHE A 17 -37.28 10.62 12.75
C PHE A 17 -37.72 9.29 13.41
N HIS A 18 -38.69 9.32 14.32
CA HIS A 18 -39.21 8.13 15.01
C HIS A 18 -38.10 7.21 15.55
N ASP A 19 -37.99 5.99 15.02
CA ASP A 19 -37.03 4.96 15.45
C ASP A 19 -35.62 5.17 14.88
N GLU A 20 -35.48 5.99 13.83
CA GLU A 20 -34.19 6.39 13.25
C GLU A 20 -33.56 7.58 14.01
N ALA A 21 -34.26 8.11 15.02
CA ALA A 21 -33.74 9.22 15.82
C ALA A 21 -32.47 8.80 16.58
N PRO A 22 -31.39 9.63 16.55
CA PRO A 22 -30.18 9.36 17.30
C PRO A 22 -30.45 9.13 18.79
N CYS A 23 -29.68 8.22 19.40
CA CYS A 23 -29.84 7.93 20.82
C CYS A 23 -29.53 9.16 21.69
N PHE A 24 -30.09 9.18 22.90
CA PHE A 24 -29.95 10.32 23.80
C PHE A 24 -28.48 10.66 24.11
N ALA A 25 -27.61 9.64 24.23
CA ALA A 25 -26.19 9.82 24.48
C ALA A 25 -25.50 10.54 23.30
N THR A 26 -25.79 10.16 22.06
CA THR A 26 -25.26 10.83 20.86
C THR A 26 -25.66 12.29 20.81
N VAL A 27 -26.94 12.60 21.08
CA VAL A 27 -27.44 13.99 21.11
C VAL A 27 -26.76 14.80 22.21
N TYR A 28 -26.52 14.21 23.39
CA TYR A 28 -25.84 14.87 24.51
C TYR A 28 -24.37 15.14 24.21
N ASN A 29 -23.65 14.18 23.63
CA ASN A 29 -22.26 14.36 23.24
C ASN A 29 -22.13 15.50 22.22
N TRP A 30 -22.96 15.53 21.17
CA TRP A 30 -22.98 16.63 20.21
C TRP A 30 -23.29 17.98 20.86
N PHE A 31 -24.25 18.05 21.78
CA PHE A 31 -24.54 19.28 22.51
C PHE A 31 -23.33 19.80 23.29
N ASN A 32 -22.58 18.91 23.95
CA ASN A 32 -21.37 19.28 24.68
C ASN A 32 -20.24 19.73 23.73
N GLU A 33 -20.05 19.04 22.61
CA GLU A 33 -19.09 19.43 21.57
C GLU A 33 -19.39 20.84 21.04
N PHE A 34 -20.66 21.15 20.74
CA PHE A 34 -21.09 22.50 20.36
C PHE A 34 -20.84 23.54 21.46
N LYS A 35 -21.06 23.17 22.73
CA LYS A 35 -20.73 24.03 23.88
C LYS A 35 -19.24 24.28 24.02
N CYS A 36 -18.41 23.30 23.66
CA CYS A 36 -16.95 23.39 23.63
C CYS A 36 -16.41 24.14 22.38
N GLY A 37 -17.29 24.66 21.52
CA GLY A 37 -16.90 25.50 20.39
C GLY A 37 -16.70 24.75 19.07
N ARG A 38 -17.01 23.45 18.99
CA ARG A 38 -17.03 22.72 17.72
C ARG A 38 -18.13 23.29 16.83
N SER A 39 -17.80 23.65 15.59
CA SER A 39 -18.76 24.12 14.57
C SER A 39 -18.84 23.20 13.35
N SER A 40 -17.94 22.21 13.25
CA SER A 40 -17.93 21.23 12.16
C SER A 40 -18.97 20.13 12.41
N LEU A 41 -19.78 19.85 11.39
CA LEU A 41 -20.71 18.71 11.34
C LEU A 41 -20.04 17.43 10.82
N THR A 42 -18.85 17.55 10.24
CA THR A 42 -18.07 16.42 9.74
C THR A 42 -17.51 15.61 10.91
N ASN A 43 -17.53 14.29 10.78
CA ASN A 43 -16.80 13.42 11.69
C ASN A 43 -15.31 13.81 11.67
N ASP A 44 -14.69 13.80 12.84
CA ASP A 44 -13.24 13.95 12.90
C ASP A 44 -12.58 12.81 12.15
N LEU A 45 -11.37 13.06 11.64
CA LEU A 45 -10.54 12.01 11.07
C LEU A 45 -10.39 10.93 12.14
N ARG A 46 -11.07 9.80 11.93
CA ARG A 46 -10.77 8.60 12.71
C ARG A 46 -9.35 8.22 12.33
N GLU A 47 -8.44 8.28 13.30
CA GLU A 47 -7.21 7.51 13.21
C GLU A 47 -7.64 6.06 13.03
N VAL A 48 -7.60 5.61 11.78
CA VAL A 48 -7.72 4.20 11.46
C VAL A 48 -6.48 3.60 12.10
N CYS A 49 -6.69 2.90 13.22
CA CYS A 49 -5.63 2.22 13.94
C CYS A 49 -4.66 1.60 12.92
N PRO A 50 -3.38 2.01 12.89
CA PRO A 50 -2.43 1.39 11.99
C PRO A 50 -2.48 -0.10 12.31
N SER A 51 -2.85 -0.89 11.30
CA SER A 51 -2.92 -2.33 11.43
C SER A 51 -1.62 -2.78 12.09
N THR A 52 -1.70 -3.41 13.26
CA THR A 52 -0.53 -3.72 14.10
C THR A 52 0.52 -4.58 13.41
N ALA A 53 0.27 -5.09 12.20
CA ALA A 53 1.27 -5.80 11.40
C ALA A 53 1.83 -5.04 10.19
N THR A 54 1.48 -3.76 10.00
CA THR A 54 2.22 -2.84 9.11
C THR A 54 3.26 -2.08 9.93
N THR A 55 4.10 -2.80 10.68
CA THR A 55 5.24 -2.22 11.40
C THR A 55 6.34 -1.91 10.40
N GLU A 56 7.10 -0.83 10.63
CA GLU A 56 8.26 -0.46 9.80
C GLU A 56 9.25 -1.63 9.63
N ASP A 57 9.40 -2.46 10.67
CA ASP A 57 10.23 -3.67 10.64
C ASP A 57 9.76 -4.68 9.58
N ASN A 58 8.45 -4.89 9.44
CA ASN A 58 7.88 -5.80 8.44
C ASN A 58 8.07 -5.24 7.03
N VAL A 59 7.91 -3.92 6.86
CA VAL A 59 8.16 -3.23 5.59
C VAL A 59 9.63 -3.39 5.19
N CYS A 60 10.56 -3.15 6.12
CA CYS A 60 12.00 -3.34 5.89
C CYS A 60 12.35 -4.79 5.56
N ALA A 61 11.81 -5.75 6.31
CA ALA A 61 12.06 -7.16 6.09
C ALA A 61 11.55 -7.63 4.71
N GLU A 62 10.35 -7.17 4.31
CA GLU A 62 9.80 -7.49 2.99
C GLU A 62 10.63 -6.87 1.85
N ARG A 63 11.11 -5.62 2.00
CA ARG A 63 12.08 -5.01 1.05
C ARG A 63 13.31 -5.89 0.88
N LEU A 64 13.93 -6.30 1.99
CA LEU A 64 15.14 -7.14 1.96
C LEU A 64 14.89 -8.49 1.27
N MET A 65 13.74 -9.13 1.53
CA MET A 65 13.40 -10.38 0.85
C MET A 65 13.31 -10.22 -0.67
N ILE A 66 12.73 -9.12 -1.16
CA ILE A 66 12.60 -8.82 -2.59
C ILE A 66 13.96 -8.48 -3.22
N GLU A 67 14.83 -7.79 -2.49
CA GLU A 67 16.19 -7.45 -2.96
C GLU A 67 17.08 -8.69 -3.09
N ILE A 68 17.00 -9.62 -2.12
CA ILE A 68 17.75 -10.89 -2.13
C ILE A 68 17.22 -11.81 -3.24
N ASP A 69 15.91 -12.00 -3.31
CA ASP A 69 15.27 -12.82 -4.33
C ASP A 69 14.12 -12.07 -5.02
N LYS A 70 14.42 -11.58 -6.23
CA LYS A 70 13.43 -10.91 -7.09
C LYS A 70 12.27 -11.82 -7.54
N LYS A 71 12.34 -13.13 -7.27
CA LYS A 71 11.29 -14.12 -7.59
C LYS A 71 10.53 -14.59 -6.35
N VAL A 72 10.73 -13.97 -5.20
CA VAL A 72 10.00 -14.31 -3.97
C VAL A 72 8.48 -14.26 -4.18
N THR A 73 7.78 -15.24 -3.64
CA THR A 73 6.32 -15.36 -3.74
C THR A 73 5.63 -14.74 -2.52
N TYR A 74 4.39 -14.28 -2.71
CA TYR A 74 3.58 -13.74 -1.61
C TYR A 74 3.39 -14.74 -0.46
N GLN A 75 3.32 -16.04 -0.76
CA GLN A 75 3.22 -17.09 0.27
C GLN A 75 4.51 -17.24 1.07
N GLN A 76 5.68 -17.09 0.45
CA GLN A 76 6.95 -17.10 1.16
C GLN A 76 7.06 -15.90 2.09
N ILE A 77 6.75 -14.70 1.61
CA ILE A 77 6.72 -13.47 2.42
C ILE A 77 5.78 -13.65 3.63
N ARG A 78 4.55 -14.10 3.37
CA ARG A 78 3.56 -14.39 4.42
C ARG A 78 4.10 -15.33 5.49
N THR A 79 4.72 -16.43 5.06
CA THR A 79 5.19 -17.49 5.97
C THR A 79 6.44 -17.06 6.74
N SER A 80 7.31 -16.27 6.12
CA SER A 80 8.53 -15.75 6.76
C SER A 80 8.23 -14.67 7.79
N LEU A 81 7.28 -13.77 7.50
CA LEU A 81 6.95 -12.63 8.38
C LEU A 81 5.78 -12.93 9.34
N GLY A 82 5.05 -14.04 9.14
CA GLY A 82 3.90 -14.40 9.96
C GLY A 82 2.71 -13.44 9.84
N ILE A 83 2.66 -12.63 8.78
CA ILE A 83 1.61 -11.63 8.55
C ILE A 83 0.47 -12.19 7.71
N SER A 84 -0.67 -11.50 7.69
CA SER A 84 -1.80 -11.88 6.84
C SER A 84 -1.53 -11.58 5.36
N MET A 85 -2.16 -12.33 4.44
CA MET A 85 -2.05 -12.05 2.99
C MET A 85 -2.47 -10.62 2.62
N ARG A 86 -3.47 -10.08 3.33
CA ARG A 86 -3.93 -8.70 3.10
C ARG A 86 -2.82 -7.69 3.39
N GLN A 87 -2.04 -7.92 4.45
CA GLN A 87 -0.95 -7.04 4.83
C GLN A 87 0.20 -7.11 3.83
N VAL A 88 0.55 -8.30 3.33
CA VAL A 88 1.52 -8.45 2.22
C VAL A 88 1.11 -7.56 1.04
N TYR A 89 -0.16 -7.60 0.62
CA TYR A 89 -0.63 -6.75 -0.48
C TYR A 89 -0.55 -5.25 -0.17
N ILE A 90 -0.95 -4.82 1.03
CA ILE A 90 -0.86 -3.41 1.46
C ILE A 90 0.60 -2.95 1.46
N ILE A 91 1.51 -3.74 2.03
CA ILE A 91 2.94 -3.40 2.08
C ILE A 91 3.49 -3.28 0.65
N LEU A 92 3.25 -4.26 -0.21
CA LEU A 92 3.74 -4.24 -1.60
C LEU A 92 3.23 -3.04 -2.40
N ASP A 93 1.94 -2.72 -2.29
CA ASP A 93 1.29 -1.69 -3.11
C ASP A 93 1.45 -0.28 -2.51
N GLU A 94 1.11 -0.09 -1.24
CA GLU A 94 1.08 1.23 -0.58
C GLU A 94 2.46 1.66 -0.07
N HIS A 95 3.24 0.74 0.51
CA HIS A 95 4.52 1.10 1.14
C HIS A 95 5.73 0.92 0.22
N LEU A 96 5.75 -0.17 -0.57
CA LEU A 96 6.87 -0.49 -1.45
C LEU A 96 6.66 0.01 -2.88
N ALA A 97 5.41 0.23 -3.30
CA ALA A 97 5.03 0.60 -4.66
C ALA A 97 5.65 -0.31 -5.73
N VAL A 98 5.75 -1.62 -5.43
CA VAL A 98 6.34 -2.61 -6.33
C VAL A 98 5.26 -3.33 -7.12
N ARG A 99 5.59 -3.74 -8.35
CA ARG A 99 4.67 -4.49 -9.22
C ARG A 99 5.30 -5.80 -9.65
N LYS A 100 4.48 -6.84 -9.68
CA LYS A 100 4.88 -8.14 -10.21
C LYS A 100 5.04 -8.07 -11.73
N LEU A 101 6.23 -8.41 -12.22
CA LEU A 101 6.53 -8.50 -13.64
C LEU A 101 6.84 -9.96 -14.04
N CYS A 102 6.36 -10.36 -15.22
CA CYS A 102 6.74 -11.65 -15.78
C CYS A 102 8.20 -11.59 -16.25
N THR A 103 9.02 -12.55 -15.78
CA THR A 103 10.40 -12.65 -16.25
C THR A 103 10.45 -13.03 -17.72
N ARG A 104 11.35 -12.41 -18.48
CA ARG A 104 11.58 -12.73 -19.90
C ARG A 104 12.02 -14.19 -20.04
N ARG A 105 11.38 -14.94 -20.96
CA ARG A 105 11.81 -16.30 -21.30
C ARG A 105 13.17 -16.25 -21.99
N ILE A 106 14.11 -17.04 -21.48
CA ILE A 106 15.43 -17.22 -22.08
C ILE A 106 15.42 -18.57 -22.81
N PRO A 107 15.70 -18.63 -24.13
CA PRO A 107 15.62 -19.87 -24.90
C PRO A 107 16.56 -20.97 -24.42
N HIS A 108 17.79 -20.61 -24.01
CA HIS A 108 18.82 -21.56 -23.61
C HIS A 108 19.58 -21.05 -22.37
N ASN A 109 19.86 -21.98 -21.46
CA ASN A 109 20.74 -21.74 -20.31
C ASN A 109 22.19 -21.99 -20.73
N LEU A 110 22.87 -20.92 -21.15
CA LEU A 110 24.25 -20.99 -21.63
C LEU A 110 25.22 -21.28 -20.48
N ILE A 111 26.20 -22.16 -20.74
CA ILE A 111 27.34 -22.36 -19.85
C ILE A 111 28.36 -21.22 -20.03
N ASP A 112 29.26 -21.04 -19.07
CA ASP A 112 30.18 -19.89 -19.06
C ASP A 112 31.13 -19.87 -20.27
N ALA A 113 31.59 -21.03 -20.73
CA ALA A 113 32.38 -21.13 -21.96
C ALA A 113 31.61 -20.63 -23.20
N GLN A 114 30.32 -20.94 -23.30
CA GLN A 114 29.47 -20.46 -24.40
C GLN A 114 29.21 -18.95 -24.30
N LYS A 115 29.03 -18.41 -23.09
CA LYS A 115 28.91 -16.97 -22.87
C LYS A 115 30.18 -16.24 -23.29
N LEU A 116 31.35 -16.77 -22.90
CA LEU A 116 32.65 -16.20 -23.25
C LEU A 116 32.86 -16.21 -24.77
N HIS A 117 32.58 -17.33 -25.43
CA HIS A 117 32.69 -17.42 -26.88
C HIS A 117 31.80 -16.39 -27.58
N ARG A 118 30.55 -16.22 -27.13
CA ARG A 118 29.66 -15.17 -27.65
C ARG A 118 30.26 -13.78 -27.48
N VAL A 119 30.74 -13.43 -26.28
CA VAL A 119 31.31 -12.10 -26.01
C VAL A 119 32.55 -11.84 -26.87
N ASN A 120 33.43 -12.82 -27.01
CA ASN A 120 34.63 -12.71 -27.85
C ASN A 120 34.27 -12.49 -29.31
N TRP A 121 33.33 -13.29 -29.84
CA TRP A 121 32.83 -13.12 -31.21
C TRP A 121 32.25 -11.73 -31.45
N TYR A 122 31.40 -11.24 -30.53
CA TYR A 122 30.86 -9.87 -30.63
C TYR A 122 31.95 -8.81 -30.59
N ARG A 123 32.96 -8.95 -29.73
CA ARG A 123 34.08 -8.00 -29.64
C ARG A 123 34.87 -7.94 -30.95
N GLU A 124 35.21 -9.09 -31.51
CA GLU A 124 35.89 -9.18 -32.81
C GLU A 124 35.06 -8.54 -33.92
N MET A 125 33.75 -8.83 -33.96
CA MET A 125 32.86 -8.30 -34.99
C MET A 125 32.73 -6.78 -34.89
N VAL A 126 32.57 -6.24 -33.68
CA VAL A 126 32.51 -4.79 -33.46
C VAL A 126 33.83 -4.13 -33.88
N GLN A 127 34.98 -4.72 -33.57
CA GLN A 127 36.28 -4.17 -34.01
C GLN A 127 36.44 -4.16 -35.52
N ARG A 128 36.00 -5.23 -36.21
CA ARG A 128 36.08 -5.33 -37.67
C ARG A 128 35.25 -4.26 -38.37
N PHE A 129 34.11 -3.88 -37.82
CA PHE A 129 33.19 -2.91 -38.44
C PHE A 129 33.20 -1.52 -37.79
N ALA A 130 34.06 -1.29 -36.79
CA ALA A 130 34.19 0.01 -36.14
C ALA A 130 34.70 1.12 -37.08
N GLY A 131 35.33 0.76 -38.19
CA GLY A 131 35.87 1.69 -39.19
C GLY A 131 34.88 2.21 -40.22
N GLY A 132 33.63 1.72 -40.25
CA GLY A 132 32.63 2.20 -41.22
C GLY A 132 32.91 1.79 -42.66
N ASP A 133 33.58 0.66 -42.90
CA ASP A 133 33.69 0.10 -44.25
C ASP A 133 32.38 -0.60 -44.63
N THR A 134 31.36 0.20 -44.93
CA THR A 134 30.41 -0.16 -45.99
C THR A 134 31.21 -0.20 -47.28
N ASN A 135 31.53 -1.40 -47.76
CA ASN A 135 31.54 -1.68 -49.20
C ASN A 135 31.27 -3.16 -49.44
N ALA A 136 30.19 -3.37 -50.20
CA ALA A 136 29.90 -4.58 -50.94
C ALA A 136 30.94 -4.81 -52.05
#